data_AF-A0A3G1KWX7-F1
#
_entry.id   AF-A0A3G1KWX7-F1
#
_cell.length_a   1.000
_cell.length_b   1.000
_cell.length_c   1.000
_cell.angle_alpha   90.00
_cell.angle_beta   90.00
_cell.angle_gamma   90.00
#
_symmetry.space_group_name_H-M   'P 1'
#
loop_
_entity.id
_entity.type
_entity.pdbx_description
1 polymer ?
#
loop_
_entity_poly.entity_id
_entity_poly.type
_entity_poly.pdbx_seq_one_letter_code
_entity_poly.pdbx_strand_id
1 'polypeptide(L)'
;MKDIVVIGAGNFGREVAQLIREINEDQKTWHLLGFIDETPEKHGTLINDTKVLGGFNWFEKKRKKISVVCAIGNARDKYAVINKSLLYRVDYPNLIHPTVKMNKYMEIGYGNIICWNSFISVNTKIGNYVTISPGCGIGHDAIIDDYSTLYWDITLSGNVWICRGCEIGSKAVVIPKKIVGKWSIIGAGAVVINNLPENCTAVGVPAKPIKFLNSPEV
;
A
#
# COMPACT_ATOMS: atom_id res chain seq x y z
N MET A 1 23.19 1.50 7.00
CA MET A 1 21.95 1.65 6.19
C MET A 1 21.82 0.47 5.24
N LYS A 2 20.60 0.02 4.96
CA LYS A 2 20.31 -1.04 3.97
C LYS A 2 19.91 -0.41 2.64
N ASP A 3 20.39 -0.96 1.53
CA ASP A 3 20.06 -0.47 0.19
C ASP A 3 18.58 -0.75 -0.13
N ILE A 4 17.85 0.30 -0.55
CA ILE A 4 16.46 0.20 -0.96
C ILE A 4 16.22 0.91 -2.30
N VAL A 5 15.34 0.34 -3.12
CA VAL A 5 14.78 1.01 -4.30
C VAL A 5 13.26 1.10 -4.21
N VAL A 6 12.69 2.10 -4.87
CA VAL A 6 11.24 2.28 -4.98
C VAL A 6 10.79 1.81 -6.36
N ILE A 7 9.91 0.81 -6.43
CA ILE A 7 9.29 0.37 -7.68
C ILE A 7 8.10 1.29 -7.98
N GLY A 8 8.15 1.97 -9.13
CA GLY A 8 7.21 3.00 -9.56
C GLY A 8 7.76 4.41 -9.34
N ALA A 9 8.03 5.13 -10.43
CA ALA A 9 8.51 6.51 -10.42
C ALA A 9 7.38 7.54 -10.69
N GLY A 10 6.13 7.14 -10.43
CA GLY A 10 4.94 7.99 -10.53
C GLY A 10 4.75 8.92 -9.32
N ASN A 11 3.58 9.53 -9.20
CA ASN A 11 3.26 10.46 -8.10
C ASN A 11 3.44 9.80 -6.72
N PHE A 12 2.88 8.61 -6.52
CA PHE A 12 3.02 7.89 -5.26
C PHE A 12 4.47 7.46 -4.98
N GLY A 13 5.26 7.15 -6.03
CA GLY A 13 6.70 6.90 -5.89
C GLY A 13 7.46 8.06 -5.25
N ARG A 14 7.12 9.30 -5.62
CA ARG A 14 7.72 10.52 -5.06
C ARG A 14 7.43 10.65 -3.56
N GLU A 15 6.19 10.36 -3.16
CA GLU A 15 5.77 10.37 -1.75
C GLU A 15 6.46 9.26 -0.95
N VAL A 16 6.62 8.06 -1.52
CA VAL A 16 7.34 6.96 -0.85
C VAL A 16 8.83 7.26 -0.72
N ALA A 17 9.46 7.90 -1.71
CA ALA A 17 10.84 8.37 -1.58
C ALA A 17 10.97 9.42 -0.46
N GLN A 18 9.99 10.30 -0.30
CA GLN A 18 9.95 11.26 0.80
C GLN A 18 9.76 10.56 2.17
N LEU A 19 8.87 9.57 2.26
CA LEU A 19 8.70 8.74 3.46
C LEU A 19 10.02 8.06 3.89
N ILE A 20 10.81 7.56 2.93
CA ILE A 20 12.13 6.97 3.24
C ILE A 20 13.08 8.02 3.84
N ARG A 21 13.04 9.27 3.37
CA ARG A 21 13.84 10.36 3.93
C ARG A 21 13.41 10.72 5.34
N GLU A 22 12.11 10.82 5.59
CA GLU A 22 11.55 11.09 6.92
C GLU A 22 11.90 9.98 7.92
N ILE A 23 11.81 8.71 7.51
CA ILE A 23 12.31 7.59 8.32
C ILE A 23 13.80 7.77 8.63
N ASN A 24 14.60 8.21 7.66
CA ASN A 24 16.03 8.45 7.83
C ASN A 24 16.37 9.70 8.66
N GLU A 25 15.46 10.65 8.82
CA GLU A 25 15.63 11.79 9.73
C GLU A 25 15.54 11.34 11.18
N ASP A 26 14.63 10.40 11.49
CA ASP A 26 14.51 9.78 12.81
C ASP A 26 15.61 8.73 13.05
N GLN A 27 15.78 7.78 12.12
CA GLN A 27 16.78 6.73 12.20
C GLN A 27 17.36 6.41 10.82
N LYS A 28 18.69 6.59 10.66
CA LYS A 28 19.45 6.30 9.43
C LYS A 28 19.41 4.81 9.04
N THR A 29 18.29 4.38 8.47
CA THR A 29 17.94 2.98 8.21
C THR A 29 18.21 2.60 6.77
N TRP A 30 17.84 3.48 5.83
CA TRP A 30 17.76 3.18 4.41
C TRP A 30 18.72 4.02 3.58
N HIS A 31 19.37 3.38 2.62
CA HIS A 31 20.11 4.04 1.56
C HIS A 31 19.27 3.95 0.28
N LEU A 32 18.54 5.02 -0.03
CA LEU A 32 17.68 5.08 -1.21
C LEU A 32 18.55 5.17 -2.47
N LEU A 33 18.61 4.09 -3.23
CA LEU A 33 19.41 4.02 -4.45
C LEU A 33 18.74 4.72 -5.64
N GLY A 34 17.41 4.69 -5.70
CA GLY A 34 16.65 5.26 -6.82
C GLY A 34 15.31 4.60 -7.05
N PHE A 35 14.68 4.95 -8.17
CA PHE A 35 13.46 4.34 -8.67
C PHE A 35 13.74 3.21 -9.67
N ILE A 36 12.82 2.24 -9.72
CA ILE A 36 12.69 1.24 -10.78
C ILE A 36 11.35 1.46 -11.46
N ASP A 37 11.34 1.69 -12.77
CA ASP A 37 10.13 1.98 -13.54
C ASP A 37 10.30 1.45 -14.97
N GLU A 38 9.29 0.77 -15.51
CA GLU A 38 9.40 0.17 -16.85
C GLU A 38 9.25 1.18 -17.99
N THR A 39 8.79 2.40 -17.72
CA THR A 39 8.66 3.47 -18.72
C THR A 39 10.05 3.93 -19.20
N PRO A 40 10.50 3.58 -20.43
CA PRO A 40 11.87 3.83 -20.87
C PRO A 40 12.25 5.31 -20.88
N GLU A 41 11.29 6.20 -21.16
CA GLU A 41 11.48 7.65 -21.23
C GLU A 41 11.89 8.24 -19.88
N LYS A 42 11.61 7.54 -18.76
CA LYS A 42 12.03 7.97 -17.43
C LYS A 42 13.45 7.54 -17.09
N HIS A 43 14.03 6.56 -17.78
CA HIS A 43 15.31 5.96 -17.37
C HIS A 43 16.44 6.99 -17.42
N GLY A 44 17.19 7.10 -16.33
CA GLY A 44 18.26 8.08 -16.18
C GLY A 44 17.82 9.47 -15.73
N THR A 45 16.52 9.78 -15.75
CA THR A 45 15.99 11.07 -15.26
C THR A 45 16.08 11.19 -13.74
N LEU A 46 16.04 12.43 -13.24
CA LEU A 46 15.93 12.75 -11.82
C LEU A 46 14.52 13.23 -11.51
N ILE A 47 13.91 12.63 -10.49
CA ILE A 47 12.59 13.00 -9.98
C ILE A 47 12.75 13.28 -8.48
N ASN A 48 12.54 14.53 -8.06
CA ASN A 48 12.77 14.99 -6.68
C ASN A 48 14.11 14.46 -6.13
N ASP A 49 15.20 14.76 -6.82
CA ASP A 49 16.59 14.35 -6.46
C ASP A 49 16.84 12.84 -6.44
N THR A 50 15.91 12.04 -6.94
CA THR A 50 16.03 10.57 -6.98
C THR A 50 16.09 10.09 -8.41
N LYS A 51 17.13 9.33 -8.74
CA LYS A 51 17.36 8.85 -10.11
C LYS A 51 16.46 7.66 -10.44
N VAL A 52 15.92 7.61 -11.65
CA VAL A 52 15.31 6.39 -12.21
C VAL A 52 16.43 5.52 -12.78
N LEU A 53 16.65 4.37 -12.15
CA LEU A 53 17.82 3.53 -12.43
C LEU A 53 17.64 2.62 -13.64
N GLY A 54 16.41 2.44 -14.09
CA GLY A 54 16.01 1.56 -15.19
C GLY A 54 14.73 0.80 -14.87
N GLY A 55 14.49 -0.26 -15.63
CA GLY A 55 13.41 -1.22 -15.38
C GLY A 55 13.83 -2.40 -14.50
N PHE A 56 13.02 -3.45 -14.50
CA PHE A 56 13.26 -4.68 -13.72
C PHE A 56 14.59 -5.37 -14.08
N ASN A 57 15.08 -5.23 -15.31
CA ASN A 57 16.38 -5.74 -15.74
C ASN A 57 17.57 -5.16 -14.93
N TRP A 58 17.37 -4.05 -14.22
CA TRP A 58 18.37 -3.50 -13.31
C TRP A 58 18.72 -4.46 -12.17
N PHE A 59 17.75 -5.28 -11.73
CA PHE A 59 17.94 -6.27 -10.67
C PHE A 59 18.84 -7.45 -11.12
N GLU A 60 18.84 -7.80 -12.41
CA GLU A 60 19.64 -8.93 -12.95
C GLU A 60 21.15 -8.72 -12.72
N LYS A 61 21.58 -7.46 -12.71
CA LYS A 61 22.98 -7.08 -12.53
C LYS A 61 23.41 -7.11 -11.05
N LYS A 62 22.51 -7.43 -10.11
CA LYS A 62 22.79 -7.36 -8.66
C LYS A 62 23.15 -8.73 -8.10
N ARG A 63 24.31 -8.80 -7.46
CA ARG A 63 24.80 -10.01 -6.79
C ARG A 63 24.18 -10.23 -5.41
N LYS A 64 23.82 -9.13 -4.74
CA LYS A 64 23.25 -9.12 -3.38
C LYS A 64 21.75 -8.89 -3.44
N LYS A 65 21.06 -9.36 -2.40
CA LYS A 65 19.63 -9.08 -2.18
C LYS A 65 19.43 -7.58 -1.98
N ILE A 66 18.41 -7.00 -2.63
CA ILE A 66 18.08 -5.58 -2.56
C ILE A 66 16.71 -5.42 -1.89
N SER A 67 16.58 -4.47 -0.95
CA SER A 67 15.27 -4.14 -0.41
C SER A 67 14.47 -3.31 -1.41
N VAL A 68 13.17 -3.57 -1.48
CA VAL A 68 12.26 -2.92 -2.42
C VAL A 68 10.99 -2.50 -1.71
N VAL A 69 10.41 -1.40 -2.18
CA VAL A 69 9.06 -0.98 -1.83
C VAL A 69 8.27 -0.75 -3.11
N CYS A 70 7.03 -1.27 -3.18
CA CYS A 70 6.17 -1.11 -4.35
C CYS A 70 5.27 0.12 -4.16
N ALA A 71 5.59 1.21 -4.85
CA ALA A 71 4.84 2.46 -4.82
C ALA A 71 3.78 2.52 -5.94
N ILE A 72 2.95 1.49 -6.02
CA ILE A 72 1.82 1.38 -6.96
C ILE A 72 0.51 1.40 -6.15
N GLY A 73 -0.33 2.40 -6.37
CA GLY A 73 -1.58 2.58 -5.62
C GLY A 73 -2.68 1.59 -6.01
N ASN A 74 -2.90 1.40 -7.32
CA ASN A 74 -3.91 0.47 -7.82
C ASN A 74 -3.58 -0.96 -7.35
N ALA A 75 -4.54 -1.65 -6.73
CA ALA A 75 -4.26 -2.91 -6.05
C ALA A 75 -3.92 -4.05 -7.03
N ARG A 76 -4.53 -4.07 -8.21
CA ARG A 76 -4.26 -5.08 -9.25
C ARG A 76 -2.90 -4.85 -9.90
N ASP A 77 -2.57 -3.61 -10.25
CA ASP A 77 -1.26 -3.28 -10.80
C ASP A 77 -0.16 -3.55 -9.78
N LYS A 78 -0.39 -3.19 -8.50
CA LYS A 78 0.51 -3.52 -7.40
C LYS A 78 0.77 -5.02 -7.30
N TYR A 79 -0.28 -5.84 -7.35
CA TYR A 79 -0.15 -7.29 -7.35
C TYR A 79 0.70 -7.80 -8.52
N ALA A 80 0.43 -7.35 -9.75
CA ALA A 80 1.19 -7.77 -10.92
C ALA A 80 2.67 -7.36 -10.83
N VAL A 81 2.95 -6.12 -10.41
CA VAL A 81 4.30 -5.57 -10.26
C VAL A 81 5.09 -6.31 -9.16
N ILE A 82 4.45 -6.60 -8.02
CA ILE A 82 5.09 -7.36 -6.95
C ILE A 82 5.42 -8.77 -7.42
N ASN A 83 4.47 -9.50 -8.03
CA ASN A 83 4.73 -10.85 -8.53
C ASN A 83 5.87 -10.88 -9.56
N LYS A 84 5.94 -9.89 -10.47
CA LYS A 84 7.07 -9.75 -11.40
C LYS A 84 8.39 -9.51 -10.65
N SER A 85 8.38 -8.69 -9.60
CA SER A 85 9.59 -8.41 -8.81
C SER A 85 10.14 -9.63 -8.05
N LEU A 86 9.26 -10.55 -7.65
CA LEU A 86 9.63 -11.74 -6.85
C LEU A 86 10.45 -12.76 -7.66
N LEU A 87 10.50 -12.61 -8.99
CA LEU A 87 11.42 -13.35 -9.85
C LEU A 87 12.89 -12.94 -9.64
N TYR A 88 13.14 -11.83 -8.94
CA TYR A 88 14.46 -11.31 -8.63
C TYR A 88 14.81 -11.49 -7.15
N ARG A 89 16.09 -11.29 -6.81
CA ARG A 89 16.59 -11.39 -5.42
C ARG A 89 16.26 -10.14 -4.61
N VAL A 90 15.00 -10.01 -4.21
CA VAL A 90 14.49 -8.85 -3.46
C VAL A 90 13.92 -9.22 -2.09
N ASP A 91 13.86 -8.26 -1.16
CA ASP A 91 12.93 -8.32 -0.02
C ASP A 91 12.12 -7.05 0.14
N TYR A 92 11.01 -7.20 0.85
CA TYR A 92 10.01 -6.18 1.06
C TYR A 92 9.93 -5.81 2.54
N PRO A 93 10.77 -4.85 3.01
CA PRO A 93 10.60 -4.32 4.36
C PRO A 93 9.30 -3.53 4.49
N ASN A 94 8.83 -3.34 5.72
CA ASN A 94 7.80 -2.35 6.00
C ASN A 94 8.41 -0.96 6.06
N LEU A 95 7.77 0.00 5.39
CA LEU A 95 8.02 1.43 5.58
C LEU A 95 6.89 2.00 6.42
N ILE A 96 7.20 2.34 7.66
CA ILE A 96 6.24 2.89 8.62
C ILE A 96 6.76 4.27 9.01
N HIS A 97 5.95 5.29 8.78
CA HIS A 97 6.32 6.65 9.16
C HIS A 97 6.54 6.75 10.69
N PRO A 98 7.58 7.46 11.18
CA PRO A 98 7.92 7.50 12.62
C PRO A 98 6.79 7.96 13.56
N THR A 99 5.82 8.71 13.06
CA THR A 99 4.67 9.18 13.85
C THR A 99 3.60 8.10 14.11
N VAL A 100 3.66 6.96 13.43
CA VAL A 100 2.71 5.86 13.61
C VAL A 100 3.09 5.03 14.83
N LYS A 101 2.22 5.01 15.83
CA LYS A 101 2.45 4.25 17.07
C LYS A 101 2.07 2.79 16.90
N MET A 102 3.07 1.93 16.78
CA MET A 102 2.88 0.48 16.81
C MET A 102 2.76 -0.02 18.25
N ASN A 103 1.97 -1.08 18.47
CA ASN A 103 1.85 -1.73 19.78
C ASN A 103 1.98 -3.25 19.66
N LYS A 104 2.25 -3.93 20.79
CA LYS A 104 2.54 -5.37 20.83
C LYS A 104 1.36 -6.29 20.48
N TYR A 105 0.15 -5.74 20.39
CA TYR A 105 -1.07 -6.49 20.05
C TYR A 105 -1.42 -6.38 18.56
N MET A 106 -0.63 -5.64 17.79
CA MET A 106 -0.80 -5.55 16.34
C MET A 106 -0.01 -6.66 15.66
N GLU A 107 -0.65 -7.31 14.68
CA GLU A 107 0.01 -8.22 13.76
C GLU A 107 0.21 -7.49 12.42
N ILE A 108 1.44 -7.50 11.91
CA ILE A 108 1.77 -6.88 10.62
C ILE A 108 2.62 -7.84 9.79
N GLY A 109 2.23 -8.03 8.53
CA GLY A 109 3.00 -8.73 7.52
C GLY A 109 4.21 -7.92 7.05
N TYR A 110 4.61 -8.12 5.81
CA TYR A 110 5.78 -7.46 5.21
C TYR A 110 5.41 -6.66 3.93
N GLY A 111 6.32 -5.79 3.48
CA GLY A 111 6.13 -4.97 2.29
C GLY A 111 5.08 -3.87 2.41
N ASN A 112 4.69 -3.53 3.64
CA ASN A 112 3.65 -2.54 3.89
C ASN A 112 4.21 -1.12 3.82
N ILE A 113 3.35 -0.18 3.41
CA ILE A 113 3.62 1.26 3.44
C ILE A 113 2.57 1.88 4.35
N ILE A 114 2.98 2.49 5.46
CA ILE A 114 2.10 3.16 6.40
C ILE A 114 2.57 4.60 6.57
N CYS A 115 1.78 5.53 6.04
CA CYS A 115 2.12 6.94 6.02
C CYS A 115 1.75 7.67 7.32
N TRP A 116 2.27 8.88 7.46
CA TRP A 116 2.10 9.76 8.62
C TRP A 116 0.62 10.02 8.97
N ASN A 117 0.38 10.37 10.24
CA ASN A 117 -0.95 10.68 10.77
C ASN A 117 -1.97 9.54 10.66
N SER A 118 -1.51 8.30 10.48
CA SER A 118 -2.37 7.12 10.57
C SER A 118 -2.49 6.66 12.01
N PHE A 119 -3.72 6.46 12.47
CA PHE A 119 -4.03 5.85 13.76
C PHE A 119 -4.42 4.39 13.54
N ILE A 120 -3.75 3.46 14.24
CA ILE A 120 -4.07 2.04 14.19
C ILE A 120 -4.28 1.55 15.61
N SER A 121 -5.47 1.01 15.86
CA SER A 121 -5.88 0.57 17.19
C SER A 121 -5.28 -0.80 17.58
N VAL A 122 -5.72 -1.35 18.71
CA VAL A 122 -5.28 -2.64 19.24
C VAL A 122 -5.89 -3.82 18.48
N ASN A 123 -5.22 -4.97 18.55
CA ASN A 123 -5.66 -6.25 17.96
C ASN A 123 -5.89 -6.22 16.44
N THR A 124 -5.37 -5.21 15.74
CA THR A 124 -5.48 -5.12 14.29
C THR A 124 -4.54 -6.11 13.61
N LYS A 125 -4.97 -6.66 12.49
CA LYS A 125 -4.16 -7.53 11.64
C LYS A 125 -3.98 -6.90 10.27
N ILE A 126 -2.74 -6.65 9.88
CA ILE A 126 -2.37 -6.09 8.58
C ILE A 126 -1.59 -7.17 7.83
N GLY A 127 -2.05 -7.54 6.64
CA GLY A 127 -1.42 -8.52 5.77
C GLY A 127 -0.12 -7.99 5.13
N ASN A 128 0.19 -8.51 3.96
CA ASN A 128 1.38 -8.14 3.20
C ASN A 128 1.06 -7.12 2.12
N TYR A 129 2.00 -6.24 1.79
CA TYR A 129 1.87 -5.30 0.67
C TYR A 129 0.66 -4.35 0.76
N VAL A 130 0.22 -4.08 1.99
CA VAL A 130 -0.85 -3.13 2.29
C VAL A 130 -0.28 -1.72 2.25
N THR A 131 -1.05 -0.81 1.64
CA THR A 131 -0.76 0.62 1.66
C THR A 131 -1.81 1.32 2.51
N ILE A 132 -1.36 2.05 3.53
CA ILE A 132 -2.17 2.92 4.38
C ILE A 132 -1.68 4.34 4.14
N SER A 133 -2.45 5.11 3.36
CA SER A 133 -2.17 6.51 3.04
C SER A 133 -2.30 7.42 4.27
N PRO A 134 -1.90 8.70 4.19
CA PRO A 134 -1.97 9.60 5.34
C PRO A 134 -3.39 9.74 5.91
N GLY A 135 -3.47 9.96 7.23
CA GLY A 135 -4.71 10.30 7.92
C GLY A 135 -5.70 9.14 8.15
N CYS A 136 -5.31 7.91 7.85
CA CYS A 136 -6.21 6.75 8.01
C CYS A 136 -6.47 6.43 9.49
N GLY A 137 -7.73 6.22 9.86
CA GLY A 137 -8.13 5.67 11.14
C GLY A 137 -8.55 4.20 11.05
N ILE A 138 -7.82 3.31 11.73
CA ILE A 138 -8.09 1.87 11.74
C ILE A 138 -8.51 1.44 13.15
N GLY A 139 -9.80 1.09 13.30
CA GLY A 139 -10.43 0.67 14.55
C GLY A 139 -9.93 -0.66 15.09
N HIS A 140 -10.28 -0.96 16.34
CA HIS A 140 -9.85 -2.17 17.04
C HIS A 140 -10.35 -3.45 16.34
N ASP A 141 -9.56 -4.53 16.43
CA ASP A 141 -9.86 -5.84 15.82
C ASP A 141 -10.12 -5.79 14.31
N ALA A 142 -9.68 -4.74 13.61
CA ALA A 142 -9.80 -4.65 12.16
C ALA A 142 -8.78 -5.58 11.47
N ILE A 143 -9.21 -6.20 10.37
CA ILE A 143 -8.38 -7.07 9.54
C ILE A 143 -8.25 -6.44 8.15
N ILE A 144 -7.04 -6.27 7.68
CA ILE A 144 -6.72 -5.76 6.34
C ILE A 144 -5.84 -6.79 5.66
N ASP A 145 -6.39 -7.50 4.68
CA ASP A 145 -5.69 -8.55 3.96
C ASP A 145 -4.73 -7.99 2.90
N ASP A 146 -3.89 -8.89 2.37
CA ASP A 146 -2.80 -8.59 1.44
C ASP A 146 -3.19 -7.67 0.28
N TYR A 147 -2.23 -6.89 -0.21
CA TYR A 147 -2.29 -6.04 -1.40
C TYR A 147 -3.28 -4.86 -1.35
N SER A 148 -4.09 -4.76 -0.29
CA SER A 148 -5.10 -3.70 -0.16
C SER A 148 -4.48 -2.31 -0.12
N THR A 149 -5.20 -1.32 -0.65
CA THR A 149 -4.82 0.11 -0.61
C THR A 149 -5.92 0.90 0.07
N LEU A 150 -5.59 1.52 1.20
CA LEU A 150 -6.41 2.47 1.92
C LEU A 150 -5.92 3.87 1.55
N TYR A 151 -6.72 4.61 0.79
CA TYR A 151 -6.39 5.97 0.37
C TYR A 151 -6.59 6.97 1.53
N TRP A 152 -6.50 8.26 1.25
CA TRP A 152 -6.33 9.31 2.24
C TRP A 152 -7.54 9.46 3.16
N ASP A 153 -7.29 9.70 4.46
CA ASP A 153 -8.31 10.05 5.45
C ASP A 153 -9.49 9.06 5.55
N ILE A 154 -9.27 7.76 5.32
CA ILE A 154 -10.34 6.76 5.50
C ILE A 154 -10.60 6.46 6.97
N THR A 155 -11.77 5.90 7.28
CA THR A 155 -12.09 5.39 8.62
C THR A 155 -12.63 3.96 8.53
N LEU A 156 -11.90 3.01 9.08
CA LEU A 156 -12.40 1.66 9.36
C LEU A 156 -12.80 1.60 10.83
N SER A 157 -14.06 1.32 11.11
CA SER A 157 -14.52 1.14 12.50
C SER A 157 -14.08 -0.22 13.07
N GLY A 158 -14.40 -0.48 14.34
CA GLY A 158 -14.01 -1.73 14.99
C GLY A 158 -14.57 -2.98 14.29
N ASN A 159 -13.78 -4.05 14.26
CA ASN A 159 -14.15 -5.35 13.69
C ASN A 159 -14.50 -5.29 12.20
N VAL A 160 -13.90 -4.37 11.44
CA VAL A 160 -14.02 -4.33 9.97
C VAL A 160 -13.01 -5.29 9.33
N TRP A 161 -13.44 -6.01 8.29
CA TRP A 161 -12.55 -6.83 7.47
C TRP A 161 -12.49 -6.33 6.04
N ILE A 162 -11.32 -5.84 5.64
CA ILE A 162 -10.98 -5.51 4.27
C ILE A 162 -10.27 -6.71 3.65
N CYS A 163 -10.94 -7.42 2.75
CA CYS A 163 -10.36 -8.60 2.12
C CYS A 163 -9.30 -8.23 1.08
N ARG A 164 -8.57 -9.24 0.61
CA ARG A 164 -7.40 -9.09 -0.28
C ARG A 164 -7.66 -8.14 -1.46
N GLY A 165 -6.68 -7.26 -1.71
CA GLY A 165 -6.61 -6.43 -2.91
C GLY A 165 -7.72 -5.40 -3.04
N CYS A 166 -8.37 -5.02 -1.93
CA CYS A 166 -9.38 -3.96 -1.96
C CYS A 166 -8.76 -2.58 -2.05
N GLU A 167 -9.50 -1.65 -2.64
CA GLU A 167 -9.16 -0.23 -2.69
C GLU A 167 -10.23 0.56 -1.94
N ILE A 168 -9.84 1.27 -0.87
CA ILE A 168 -10.76 2.08 -0.08
C ILE A 168 -10.50 3.55 -0.40
N GLY A 169 -11.38 4.15 -1.20
CA GLY A 169 -11.29 5.52 -1.69
C GLY A 169 -11.19 6.55 -0.58
N SER A 170 -10.53 7.67 -0.87
CA SER A 170 -10.26 8.71 0.13
C SER A 170 -11.53 9.17 0.84
N LYS A 171 -11.44 9.38 2.16
CA LYS A 171 -12.57 9.79 3.02
C LYS A 171 -13.75 8.81 3.07
N ALA A 172 -13.59 7.58 2.59
CA ALA A 172 -14.60 6.55 2.78
C ALA A 172 -14.63 6.08 4.24
N VAL A 173 -15.82 5.68 4.69
CA VAL A 173 -16.06 5.17 6.04
C VAL A 173 -16.68 3.78 5.95
N VAL A 174 -16.15 2.85 6.75
CA VAL A 174 -16.73 1.52 6.94
C VAL A 174 -17.18 1.39 8.38
N ILE A 175 -18.48 1.19 8.60
CA ILE A 175 -19.05 1.07 9.96
C ILE A 175 -18.66 -0.28 10.59
N PRO A 176 -18.83 -0.47 11.92
CA PRO A 176 -18.37 -1.68 12.59
C PRO A 176 -18.93 -2.98 12.00
N LYS A 177 -18.13 -4.05 12.09
CA LYS A 177 -18.55 -5.42 11.74
C LYS A 177 -18.98 -5.58 10.28
N LYS A 178 -18.29 -4.89 9.36
CA LYS A 178 -18.52 -5.01 7.93
C LYS A 178 -17.34 -5.67 7.22
N ILE A 179 -17.67 -6.39 6.17
CA ILE A 179 -16.71 -7.06 5.29
C ILE A 179 -16.76 -6.39 3.92
N VAL A 180 -15.60 -6.00 3.40
CA VAL A 180 -15.43 -5.57 2.00
C VAL A 180 -14.77 -6.73 1.27
N GLY A 181 -15.52 -7.39 0.38
CA GLY A 181 -15.06 -8.57 -0.35
C GLY A 181 -13.88 -8.28 -1.29
N LYS A 182 -13.09 -9.31 -1.57
CA LYS A 182 -11.81 -9.23 -2.30
C LYS A 182 -11.89 -8.40 -3.58
N TRP A 183 -10.82 -7.68 -3.90
CA TRP A 183 -10.67 -6.94 -5.15
C TRP A 183 -11.78 -5.90 -5.44
N SER A 184 -12.47 -5.47 -4.38
CA SER A 184 -13.51 -4.45 -4.46
C SER A 184 -12.94 -3.05 -4.29
N ILE A 185 -13.63 -2.09 -4.88
CA ILE A 185 -13.28 -0.67 -4.86
C ILE A 185 -14.41 0.08 -4.16
N ILE A 186 -14.07 0.79 -3.09
CA ILE A 186 -14.97 1.72 -2.41
C ILE A 186 -14.66 3.10 -2.94
N GLY A 187 -15.67 3.80 -3.48
CA GLY A 187 -15.51 5.16 -3.98
C GLY A 187 -15.13 6.14 -2.88
N ALA A 188 -14.49 7.24 -3.27
CA ALA A 188 -14.17 8.32 -2.35
C ALA A 188 -15.45 8.86 -1.66
N GLY A 189 -15.37 9.12 -0.36
CA GLY A 189 -16.48 9.62 0.46
C GLY A 189 -17.63 8.64 0.68
N ALA A 190 -17.53 7.38 0.23
CA ALA A 190 -18.61 6.42 0.38
C ALA A 190 -18.73 5.90 1.83
N VAL A 191 -19.96 5.56 2.26
CA VAL A 191 -20.22 5.04 3.61
C VAL A 191 -20.76 3.62 3.53
N VAL A 192 -19.93 2.64 3.87
CA VAL A 192 -20.26 1.21 3.83
C VAL A 192 -21.01 0.82 5.10
N ILE A 193 -22.32 0.57 4.96
CA ILE A 193 -23.20 0.13 6.05
C ILE A 193 -23.59 -1.36 6.00
N ASN A 194 -23.33 -2.01 4.87
CA ASN A 194 -23.59 -3.42 4.61
C ASN A 194 -22.31 -4.12 4.15
N ASN A 195 -22.24 -5.44 4.31
CA ASN A 195 -21.17 -6.22 3.69
C ASN A 195 -21.23 -6.03 2.17
N LEU A 196 -20.07 -5.96 1.54
CA LEU A 196 -19.96 -5.82 0.10
C LEU A 196 -19.40 -7.11 -0.51
N PRO A 197 -19.95 -7.56 -1.65
CA PRO A 197 -19.44 -8.73 -2.35
C PRO A 197 -18.05 -8.46 -2.91
N GLU A 198 -17.35 -9.52 -3.30
CA GLU A 198 -16.07 -9.40 -4.02
C GLU A 198 -16.25 -8.80 -5.41
N ASN A 199 -15.12 -8.31 -5.96
CA ASN A 199 -15.02 -7.77 -7.30
C ASN A 199 -16.09 -6.73 -7.62
N CYS A 200 -16.46 -5.86 -6.68
CA CYS A 200 -17.44 -4.81 -6.95
C CYS A 200 -16.83 -3.42 -6.80
N THR A 201 -17.41 -2.44 -7.49
CA THR A 201 -17.21 -1.03 -7.20
C THR A 201 -18.45 -0.51 -6.52
N ALA A 202 -18.33 -0.02 -5.28
CA ALA A 202 -19.42 0.52 -4.49
C ALA A 202 -19.19 2.00 -4.17
N VAL A 203 -20.22 2.83 -4.34
CA VAL A 203 -20.14 4.29 -4.15
C VAL A 203 -21.38 4.82 -3.42
N GLY A 204 -21.26 6.02 -2.85
CA GLY A 204 -22.38 6.77 -2.28
C GLY A 204 -22.57 6.62 -0.77
N VAL A 205 -23.62 7.26 -0.25
CA VAL A 205 -24.03 7.25 1.15
C VAL A 205 -25.52 6.89 1.21
N PRO A 206 -25.88 5.62 1.50
CA PRO A 206 -25.00 4.49 1.75
C PRO A 206 -24.31 3.97 0.48
N ALA A 207 -23.15 3.33 0.65
CA ALA A 207 -22.39 2.72 -0.44
C ALA A 207 -23.18 1.55 -1.05
N LYS A 208 -23.37 1.60 -2.38
CA LYS A 208 -24.04 0.54 -3.14
C LYS A 208 -23.17 0.11 -4.31
N PRO A 209 -23.08 -1.20 -4.63
CA PRO A 209 -22.44 -1.66 -5.84
C PRO A 209 -23.06 -1.01 -7.08
N ILE A 210 -22.24 -0.41 -7.93
CA ILE A 210 -22.62 0.16 -9.23
C ILE A 210 -22.03 -0.60 -10.41
N LYS A 211 -21.03 -1.44 -10.15
CA LYS A 211 -20.33 -2.24 -11.15
C LYS A 211 -19.76 -3.50 -10.50
N PHE A 212 -19.82 -4.60 -11.21
CA PHE A 212 -19.04 -5.79 -10.92
C PHE A 212 -17.86 -5.86 -11.91
N LEU A 213 -16.69 -6.16 -11.40
CA LEU A 213 -15.45 -6.31 -12.13
C LEU A 213 -15.35 -7.78 -12.52
N ASN A 214 -14.97 -8.06 -13.76
CA ASN A 214 -14.67 -9.43 -14.14
C ASN A 214 -13.50 -9.90 -13.27
N SER A 215 -13.67 -10.99 -12.53
CA SER A 215 -12.57 -11.65 -11.83
C SER A 215 -11.54 -12.06 -12.89
N PRO A 216 -10.32 -11.49 -12.91
CA PRO A 216 -9.24 -12.17 -13.59
C PRO A 216 -8.95 -13.44 -12.77
N GLU A 217 -8.45 -14.49 -13.42
CA GLU A 217 -7.84 -15.62 -12.71
C GLU A 217 -6.61 -15.08 -11.96
N VAL A 218 -6.75 -14.77 -10.67
CA VAL A 218 -5.67 -14.30 -9.80
C VAL A 218 -5.44 -15.26 -8.66
#